data_AF-A0A7S4IES4-F1
#
_entry.id   AF-A0A7S4IES4-F1
#
_cell.length_a   1.000
_cell.length_b   1.000
_cell.length_c   1.000
_cell.angle_alpha   90.00
_cell.angle_beta   90.00
_cell.angle_gamma   90.00
#
_symmetry.space_group_name_H-M   'P 1'
#
loop_
_entity.id
_entity.type
_entity.pdbx_description
1 polymer ?
#
loop_
_entity_poly.entity_id
_entity_poly.type
_entity_poly.pdbx_seq_one_letter_code
_entity_poly.pdbx_strand_id
1 'polypeptide(L)'
;MGFERYLEEKSKSEWSLYYINYKYLKNMIMEMSQRFKRGTWTKKDAEHKFTTAIELEIVKVNDFFLLVQKEMEAKLAALKLYLNKNKSINNAVTEESLIQHMDKLAEKLTDLHEFTHVNFTGFKKIIKKHDRYTDMVASPWFLERCKEQTFYCSSNELGNMLVKLSACYTQARQLMGKAEEAKEVIEGGRQNFQRTTTKYWVKQEDIMRVKTLIAKHLPVNIFTSKSARFRTEQTDSAYISSCYYDNPDTMELYEGRLRKTQGAIALRFREYAGGKEIFVERKTHIESWVTGAASIKERFDLDPSDVFDFIRGTYKTEDFIKRLKERKKSEEDIKDAVKLFEEAQYVILQHNLLPTMTTAYYRTAFQIPGNANVRISI
;
A
#
# COMPACT_ATOMS: atom_id res chain seq x y z
N MET A 1 9.35 25.21 11.04
CA MET A 1 10.70 24.90 10.50
C MET A 1 10.68 25.10 8.98
N GLY A 2 11.68 25.79 8.40
CA GLY A 2 11.74 26.01 6.96
C GLY A 2 12.08 24.73 6.19
N PHE A 3 11.65 24.61 4.92
CA PHE A 3 11.91 23.41 4.12
C PHE A 3 13.40 23.17 3.84
N GLU A 4 14.22 24.22 3.77
CA GLU A 4 15.68 24.08 3.61
C GLU A 4 16.30 23.25 4.72
N ARG A 5 15.97 23.56 5.98
CA ARG A 5 16.43 22.79 7.13
C ARG A 5 15.89 21.35 7.12
N TYR A 6 14.63 21.16 6.73
CA TYR A 6 14.07 19.81 6.56
C TYR A 6 14.81 19.02 5.47
N LEU A 7 15.15 19.65 4.36
CA LEU A 7 15.91 19.03 3.27
C LEU A 7 17.31 18.65 3.76
N GLU A 8 18.01 19.55 4.44
CA GLU A 8 19.33 19.27 5.02
C GLU A 8 19.30 18.11 6.04
N GLU A 9 18.28 18.05 6.89
CA GLU A 9 18.13 16.99 7.90
C GLU A 9 17.76 15.63 7.30
N LYS A 10 16.99 15.60 6.21
CA LYS A 10 16.51 14.37 5.56
C LYS A 10 17.37 13.90 4.39
N SER A 11 18.19 14.77 3.82
CA SER A 11 19.04 14.42 2.70
C SER A 11 20.16 13.49 3.15
N LYS A 12 20.22 12.32 2.53
CA LYS A 12 21.40 11.44 2.63
C LYS A 12 22.64 12.18 2.13
N SER A 13 23.67 12.25 2.98
CA SER A 13 24.91 13.01 2.74
C SER A 13 25.58 12.63 1.41
N GLU A 14 25.69 11.34 1.13
CA GLU A 14 26.25 10.78 -0.11
C GLU A 14 25.52 11.23 -1.37
N TRP A 15 24.23 11.59 -1.26
CA TRP A 15 23.37 11.94 -2.40
C TRP A 15 23.00 13.42 -2.44
N SER A 16 23.59 14.23 -1.54
CA SER A 16 23.26 15.65 -1.34
C SER A 16 23.22 16.47 -2.64
N LEU A 17 24.13 16.21 -3.58
CA LEU A 17 24.21 16.91 -4.88
C LEU A 17 23.03 16.60 -5.82
N TYR A 18 22.39 15.44 -5.67
CA TYR A 18 21.32 14.96 -6.54
C TYR A 18 19.94 15.38 -6.04
N TYR A 19 19.82 15.86 -4.81
CA TYR A 19 18.59 16.50 -4.34
C TYR A 19 18.33 17.82 -5.06
N ILE A 20 17.07 18.22 -5.10
CA ILE A 20 16.62 19.52 -5.57
C ILE A 20 17.40 20.65 -4.88
N ASN A 21 17.98 21.55 -5.67
CA ASN A 21 18.63 22.75 -5.18
C ASN A 21 17.58 23.80 -4.83
N TYR A 22 16.83 23.53 -3.76
CA TYR A 22 15.71 24.36 -3.32
C TYR A 22 16.15 25.80 -3.01
N LYS A 23 17.35 25.96 -2.45
CA LYS A 23 17.93 27.28 -2.13
C LYS A 23 18.17 28.11 -3.39
N TYR A 24 18.75 27.51 -4.44
CA TYR A 24 18.96 28.17 -5.72
C TYR A 24 17.64 28.62 -6.36
N LEU A 25 16.66 27.70 -6.47
CA LEU A 25 15.36 28.03 -7.06
C LEU A 25 14.62 29.10 -6.24
N LYS A 26 14.70 29.04 -4.91
CA LYS A 26 14.11 30.06 -4.03
C LYS A 26 14.75 31.43 -4.27
N ASN A 27 16.07 31.51 -4.35
CA ASN A 27 16.78 32.75 -4.63
C ASN A 27 16.40 33.32 -5.99
N MET A 28 16.26 32.45 -7.00
CA MET A 28 15.78 32.84 -8.33
C MET A 28 14.38 33.45 -8.29
N ILE A 29 13.43 32.83 -7.58
CA ILE A 29 12.06 33.37 -7.41
C ILE A 29 12.08 34.73 -6.72
N MET A 30 12.91 34.88 -5.67
CA MET A 30 13.03 36.15 -4.95
C MET A 30 13.60 37.26 -5.85
N GLU A 31 14.61 36.93 -6.67
CA GLU A 31 15.18 37.86 -7.65
C GLU A 31 14.16 38.24 -8.73
N MET A 32 13.41 37.28 -9.27
CA MET A 32 12.32 37.53 -10.23
C MET A 32 11.28 38.49 -9.65
N SER A 33 10.82 38.24 -8.42
CA SER A 33 9.85 39.09 -7.72
C SER A 33 10.36 40.52 -7.54
N GLN A 34 11.66 40.70 -7.23
CA GLN A 34 12.26 42.04 -7.15
C GLN A 34 12.36 42.74 -8.51
N ARG A 35 12.70 42.00 -9.57
CA ARG A 35 12.79 42.56 -10.94
C ARG A 35 11.41 42.94 -11.49
N PHE A 36 10.35 42.20 -11.17
CA PHE A 36 8.98 42.59 -11.49
C PHE A 36 8.59 43.92 -10.84
N LYS A 37 8.93 44.12 -9.56
CA LYS A 37 8.68 45.40 -8.87
C LYS A 37 9.43 46.57 -9.51
N ARG A 38 10.58 46.31 -10.14
CA ARG A 38 11.39 47.32 -10.85
C ARG A 38 10.99 47.51 -12.31
N GLY A 39 10.02 46.74 -12.83
CA GLY A 39 9.57 46.79 -14.22
C GLY A 39 10.62 46.34 -15.25
N THR A 40 11.70 45.67 -14.83
CA THR A 40 12.83 45.38 -15.72
C THR A 40 12.64 44.14 -16.58
N TRP A 41 11.71 43.24 -16.22
CA TRP A 41 11.49 41.95 -16.89
C TRP A 41 10.03 41.74 -17.28
N THR A 42 9.81 41.10 -18.43
CA THR A 42 8.48 40.61 -18.80
C THR A 42 8.16 39.32 -18.02
N LYS A 43 6.88 39.10 -17.72
CA LYS A 43 6.44 37.85 -17.07
C LYS A 43 6.86 36.60 -17.85
N LYS A 44 6.94 36.70 -19.18
CA LYS A 44 7.28 35.61 -20.09
C LYS A 44 8.74 35.16 -19.96
N ASP A 45 9.68 36.10 -19.96
CA ASP A 45 11.12 35.78 -19.87
C ASP A 45 11.46 35.19 -18.49
N ALA A 46 10.81 35.71 -17.46
CA ALA A 46 10.93 35.23 -16.09
C ALA A 46 10.45 33.78 -15.96
N GLU A 47 9.25 33.50 -16.48
CA GLU A 47 8.66 32.17 -16.47
C GLU A 47 9.51 31.16 -17.23
N HIS A 48 10.01 31.55 -18.41
CA HIS A 48 10.87 30.70 -19.21
C HIS A 48 12.14 30.31 -18.42
N LYS A 49 12.83 31.28 -17.81
CA LYS A 49 14.03 31.01 -17.01
C LYS A 49 13.75 30.11 -15.81
N PHE A 50 12.65 30.34 -15.08
CA PHE A 50 12.28 29.49 -13.94
C PHE A 50 11.93 28.07 -14.40
N THR A 51 11.15 27.94 -15.48
CA THR A 51 10.75 26.66 -16.06
C THR A 51 11.97 25.86 -16.51
N THR A 52 12.91 26.48 -17.21
CA THR A 52 14.17 25.81 -17.59
C THR A 52 14.97 25.36 -16.36
N ALA A 53 15.07 26.20 -15.33
CA ALA A 53 15.82 25.86 -14.12
C ALA A 53 15.19 24.69 -13.34
N ILE A 54 13.87 24.66 -13.20
CA ILE A 54 13.19 23.57 -12.50
C ILE A 54 13.18 22.28 -13.33
N GLU A 55 13.14 22.38 -14.67
CA GLU A 55 13.28 21.22 -15.56
C GLU A 55 14.66 20.58 -15.47
N LEU A 56 15.74 21.37 -15.43
CA LEU A 56 17.10 20.85 -15.22
C LEU A 56 17.22 20.11 -13.88
N GLU A 57 16.59 20.63 -12.83
CA GLU A 57 16.56 19.97 -11.53
C GLU A 57 15.75 18.67 -11.55
N ILE A 58 14.64 18.61 -12.31
CA ILE A 58 13.86 17.38 -12.52
C ILE A 58 14.69 16.34 -13.26
N VAL A 59 15.37 16.72 -14.35
CA VAL A 59 16.24 15.82 -15.13
C VAL A 59 17.32 15.23 -14.24
N LYS A 60 18.01 16.07 -13.45
CA LYS A 60 19.02 15.62 -12.49
C LYS A 60 18.47 14.57 -11.50
N VAL A 61 17.30 14.83 -10.91
CA VAL A 61 16.67 13.92 -9.94
C VAL A 61 16.26 12.61 -10.62
N ASN A 62 15.71 12.67 -11.83
CA ASN A 62 15.34 11.50 -12.63
C ASN A 62 16.55 10.64 -12.98
N ASP A 63 17.61 11.25 -13.51
CA ASP A 63 18.82 10.56 -13.95
C ASP A 63 19.48 9.82 -12.78
N PHE A 64 19.57 10.49 -11.62
CA PHE A 64 20.11 9.86 -10.42
C PHE A 64 19.22 8.72 -9.91
N PHE A 65 17.91 8.92 -9.87
CA PHE A 65 16.97 7.86 -9.48
C PHE A 65 17.13 6.62 -10.36
N LEU A 66 17.16 6.81 -11.69
CA LEU A 66 17.31 5.73 -12.67
C LEU A 66 18.66 5.01 -12.54
N LEU A 67 19.74 5.75 -12.27
CA LEU A 67 21.06 5.17 -12.03
C LEU A 67 21.04 4.25 -10.82
N VAL A 68 20.51 4.72 -9.69
CA VAL A 68 20.44 3.95 -8.44
C VAL A 68 19.49 2.76 -8.58
N GLN A 69 18.34 2.95 -9.24
CA GLN A 69 17.39 1.88 -9.56
C GLN A 69 18.07 0.74 -10.34
N LYS A 70 18.76 1.06 -11.45
CA LYS A 70 19.45 0.05 -12.27
C LYS A 70 20.55 -0.68 -11.50
N GLU A 71 21.32 0.04 -10.68
CA GLU A 71 22.33 -0.57 -9.82
C GLU A 71 21.71 -1.55 -8.82
N MET A 72 20.60 -1.16 -8.18
CA MET A 72 19.86 -2.00 -7.25
C MET A 72 19.30 -3.25 -7.91
N GLU A 73 18.72 -3.11 -9.10
CA GLU A 73 18.20 -4.24 -9.89
C GLU A 73 19.29 -5.23 -10.27
N ALA A 74 20.45 -4.74 -10.72
CA ALA A 74 21.61 -5.57 -11.04
C ALA A 74 22.11 -6.34 -9.82
N LYS A 75 22.22 -5.69 -8.65
CA LYS A 75 22.62 -6.33 -7.40
C LYS A 75 21.61 -7.37 -6.93
N LEU A 76 20.31 -7.08 -7.00
CA LEU A 76 19.25 -8.05 -6.67
C LEU A 76 19.26 -9.25 -7.62
N ALA A 77 19.50 -9.03 -8.92
CA ALA A 77 19.61 -10.11 -9.90
C ALA A 77 20.83 -11.00 -9.61
N ALA A 78 21.99 -10.41 -9.31
CA ALA A 78 23.20 -11.14 -8.94
C ALA A 78 23.01 -11.95 -7.65
N LEU A 79 22.39 -11.35 -6.63
CA LEU A 79 22.05 -12.02 -5.37
C LEU A 79 21.13 -13.22 -5.59
N LYS A 80 20.08 -13.05 -6.40
CA LYS A 80 19.16 -14.14 -6.73
C LYS A 80 19.87 -15.28 -7.46
N LEU A 81 20.75 -14.98 -8.42
CA LEU A 81 21.55 -15.99 -9.11
C LEU A 81 22.49 -16.74 -8.16
N TYR A 82 23.11 -16.01 -7.22
CA TYR A 82 23.95 -16.60 -6.18
C TYR A 82 23.15 -17.56 -5.29
N LEU A 83 21.98 -17.15 -4.80
CA LEU A 83 21.12 -17.98 -3.95
C LEU A 83 20.59 -19.22 -4.68
N ASN A 84 20.29 -19.11 -5.97
CA ASN A 84 19.81 -20.24 -6.78
C ASN A 84 20.90 -21.29 -7.07
N LYS A 85 22.17 -20.86 -7.20
CA LYS A 85 23.28 -21.77 -7.51
C LYS A 85 23.74 -22.58 -6.29
N ASN A 86 23.57 -22.04 -5.09
CA ASN A 86 24.04 -22.68 -3.86
C ASN A 86 22.92 -23.50 -3.22
N LYS A 87 23.11 -24.83 -3.11
CA LYS A 87 22.17 -25.73 -2.40
C LYS A 87 22.34 -25.71 -0.88
N SER A 88 23.50 -25.23 -0.40
CA SER A 88 23.84 -24.98 0.99
C SER A 88 24.79 -23.79 1.06
N ILE A 89 24.77 -23.04 2.16
CA ILE A 89 25.79 -22.01 2.40
C ILE A 89 27.08 -22.75 2.78
N ASN A 90 27.99 -22.93 1.82
CA ASN A 90 29.32 -23.49 2.09
C ASN A 90 30.16 -22.46 2.88
N ASN A 91 31.10 -22.96 3.71
CA ASN A 91 31.99 -22.20 4.61
C ASN A 91 32.75 -20.98 4.00
N ALA A 92 32.71 -20.76 2.68
CA ALA A 92 33.37 -19.65 2.00
C ALA A 92 32.63 -18.30 2.12
N VAL A 93 31.32 -18.31 2.38
CA VAL A 93 30.52 -17.10 2.63
C VAL A 93 29.86 -17.29 3.98
N THR A 94 30.24 -16.50 4.97
CA THR A 94 29.58 -16.56 6.28
C THR A 94 28.14 -16.10 6.13
N GLU A 95 27.22 -16.79 6.83
CA GLU A 95 25.80 -16.43 6.89
C GLU A 95 25.60 -14.93 7.16
N GLU A 96 26.40 -14.39 8.07
CA GLU A 96 26.43 -13.00 8.46
C GLU A 96 26.74 -12.05 7.30
N SER A 97 27.69 -12.40 6.43
CA SER A 97 28.05 -11.56 5.28
C SER A 97 26.92 -11.46 4.25
N LEU A 98 26.16 -12.55 4.05
CA LEU A 98 25.01 -12.59 3.15
C LEU A 98 23.86 -11.74 3.69
N ILE A 99 23.55 -11.88 4.98
CA ILE A 99 22.53 -11.07 5.66
C ILE A 99 22.92 -9.58 5.62
N GLN A 100 24.17 -9.25 5.92
CA GLN A 100 24.66 -7.87 5.83
C GLN A 100 24.55 -7.31 4.41
N HIS A 101 24.80 -8.12 3.38
CA HIS A 101 24.62 -7.68 2.00
C HIS A 101 23.15 -7.37 1.67
N MET A 102 22.23 -8.25 2.08
CA MET A 102 20.79 -8.01 1.90
C MET A 102 20.31 -6.79 2.69
N ASP A 103 20.83 -6.59 3.90
CA ASP A 103 20.51 -5.45 4.76
C ASP A 103 20.97 -4.12 4.16
N LYS A 104 22.16 -4.08 3.53
CA LYS A 104 22.62 -2.92 2.78
C LYS A 104 21.72 -2.61 1.57
N LEU A 105 21.20 -3.63 0.90
CA LEU A 105 20.21 -3.44 -0.17
C LEU A 105 18.88 -2.93 0.37
N ALA A 106 18.42 -3.44 1.53
CA ALA A 106 17.22 -2.98 2.20
C ALA A 106 17.32 -1.50 2.62
N GLU A 107 18.46 -1.09 3.16
CA GLU A 107 18.78 0.29 3.52
C GLU A 107 18.79 1.18 2.28
N LYS A 108 19.52 0.79 1.23
CA LYS A 108 19.59 1.55 -0.03
C LYS A 108 18.22 1.70 -0.71
N LEU A 109 17.35 0.68 -0.63
CA LEU A 109 15.96 0.76 -1.11
C LEU A 109 15.13 1.77 -0.30
N THR A 110 15.33 1.78 1.02
CA THR A 110 14.68 2.74 1.93
C THR A 110 15.15 4.17 1.62
N ASP A 111 16.45 4.38 1.49
CA ASP A 111 17.04 5.67 1.14
C ASP A 111 16.51 6.16 -0.21
N LEU A 112 16.43 5.29 -1.22
CA LEU A 112 15.92 5.65 -2.55
C LEU A 112 14.45 6.08 -2.49
N HIS A 113 13.63 5.40 -1.68
CA HIS A 113 12.25 5.82 -1.45
C HIS A 113 12.16 7.16 -0.69
N GLU A 114 13.02 7.41 0.29
CA GLU A 114 13.06 8.71 0.97
C GLU A 114 13.51 9.84 0.02
N PHE A 115 14.50 9.56 -0.84
CA PHE A 115 14.96 10.47 -1.89
C PHE A 115 13.82 10.91 -2.81
N THR A 116 12.96 10.00 -3.28
CA THR A 116 11.82 10.36 -4.14
C THR A 116 10.81 11.25 -3.39
N HIS A 117 10.51 10.91 -2.13
CA HIS A 117 9.54 11.65 -1.31
C HIS A 117 10.00 13.08 -0.97
N VAL A 118 11.27 13.22 -0.55
CA VAL A 118 11.87 14.51 -0.20
C VAL A 118 11.95 15.42 -1.42
N ASN A 119 12.39 14.90 -2.58
CA ASN A 119 12.43 15.68 -3.82
C ASN A 119 11.04 16.09 -4.30
N PHE A 120 10.06 15.18 -4.31
CA PHE A 120 8.68 15.51 -4.67
C PHE A 120 8.11 16.61 -3.77
N THR A 121 8.36 16.52 -2.46
CA THR A 121 7.97 17.56 -1.50
C THR A 121 8.65 18.89 -1.81
N GLY A 122 9.93 18.87 -2.21
CA GLY A 122 10.69 20.05 -2.62
C GLY A 122 10.11 20.72 -3.85
N PHE A 123 9.84 19.96 -4.92
CA PHE A 123 9.18 20.48 -6.11
C PHE A 123 7.81 21.07 -5.78
N LYS A 124 6.97 20.34 -5.02
CA LYS A 124 5.67 20.83 -4.59
C LYS A 124 5.76 22.16 -3.82
N LYS A 125 6.73 22.29 -2.92
CA LYS A 125 6.91 23.51 -2.13
C LYS A 125 7.52 24.66 -2.94
N ILE A 126 8.38 24.40 -3.91
CA ILE A 126 9.00 25.46 -4.70
C ILE A 126 8.02 26.05 -5.72
N ILE A 127 7.15 25.22 -6.33
CA ILE A 127 6.11 25.71 -7.25
C ILE A 127 5.07 26.53 -6.50
N LYS A 128 4.61 26.05 -5.31
CA LYS A 128 3.71 26.85 -4.47
C LYS A 128 4.34 28.19 -4.04
N LYS A 129 5.66 28.22 -3.88
CA LYS A 129 6.40 29.45 -3.60
C LYS A 129 6.47 30.34 -4.83
N HIS A 130 6.72 29.78 -6.01
CA HIS A 130 6.68 30.50 -7.28
C HIS A 130 5.33 31.22 -7.42
N ASP A 131 4.22 30.48 -7.36
CA ASP A 131 2.87 31.03 -7.56
C ASP A 131 2.57 32.20 -6.63
N ARG A 132 3.02 32.11 -5.37
CA ARG A 132 2.81 33.16 -4.36
C ARG A 132 3.62 34.43 -4.63
N TYR A 133 4.80 34.34 -5.22
CA TYR A 133 5.73 35.47 -5.37
C TYR A 133 5.69 36.12 -6.75
N THR A 134 5.11 35.44 -7.75
CA THR A 134 4.99 35.91 -9.14
C THR A 134 3.55 36.22 -9.55
N ASP A 135 2.54 35.86 -8.74
CA ASP A 135 1.11 35.89 -9.07
C ASP A 135 0.76 35.12 -10.37
N MET A 136 1.59 34.11 -10.71
CA MET A 136 1.37 33.19 -11.83
C MET A 136 0.86 31.86 -11.29
N VAL A 137 0.03 31.13 -12.06
CA VAL A 137 -0.53 29.86 -11.62
C VAL A 137 0.17 28.70 -12.33
N ALA A 138 1.21 28.16 -11.71
CA ALA A 138 1.94 26.99 -12.22
C ALA A 138 1.58 25.69 -11.49
N SER A 139 1.17 25.76 -10.22
CA SER A 139 0.98 24.57 -9.37
C SER A 139 0.09 23.47 -9.96
N PRO A 140 -1.12 23.72 -10.50
CA PRO A 140 -2.03 22.64 -10.88
C PRO A 140 -1.47 21.73 -11.98
N TRP A 141 -0.96 22.32 -13.07
CA TRP A 141 -0.45 21.56 -14.20
C TRP A 141 0.96 21.01 -13.92
N PHE A 142 1.81 21.76 -13.22
CA PHE A 142 3.16 21.30 -12.93
C PHE A 142 3.15 20.14 -11.93
N LEU A 143 2.28 20.16 -10.91
CA LEU A 143 2.18 19.07 -9.94
C LEU A 143 1.74 17.76 -10.58
N GLU A 144 0.84 17.82 -11.57
CA GLU A 144 0.43 16.63 -12.30
C GLU A 144 1.59 16.08 -13.15
N ARG A 145 2.25 16.96 -13.91
CA ARG A 145 3.48 16.62 -14.65
C ARG A 145 4.60 16.09 -13.74
N CYS A 146 4.72 16.60 -12.52
CA CYS A 146 5.67 16.13 -11.51
C CYS A 146 5.39 14.70 -11.08
N LYS A 147 4.10 14.32 -10.96
CA LYS A 147 3.73 12.93 -10.64
C LYS A 147 4.09 11.99 -11.79
N GLU A 148 4.00 12.45 -13.03
CA GLU A 148 4.40 11.69 -14.22
C GLU A 148 5.93 11.52 -14.36
N GLN A 149 6.73 12.26 -13.58
CA GLN A 149 8.19 12.13 -13.64
C GLN A 149 8.63 10.75 -13.16
N THR A 150 9.66 10.22 -13.82
CA THR A 150 10.17 8.86 -13.59
C THR A 150 10.50 8.61 -12.12
N PHE A 151 11.17 9.54 -11.44
CA PHE A 151 11.51 9.39 -10.02
C PHE A 151 10.28 9.21 -9.11
N TYR A 152 9.10 9.70 -9.52
CA TYR A 152 7.87 9.60 -8.76
C TYR A 152 6.97 8.45 -9.24
N CYS A 153 6.68 8.37 -10.54
CA CYS A 153 5.83 7.32 -11.10
C CYS A 153 6.43 5.92 -10.91
N SER A 154 7.74 5.77 -11.17
CA SER A 154 8.46 4.50 -10.98
C SER A 154 8.77 4.21 -9.52
N SER A 155 8.44 5.11 -8.57
CA SER A 155 8.58 4.79 -7.15
C SER A 155 7.69 3.61 -6.72
N ASN A 156 6.59 3.35 -7.44
CA ASN A 156 5.78 2.14 -7.25
C ASN A 156 6.56 0.87 -7.63
N GLU A 157 7.52 0.95 -8.55
CA GLU A 157 8.39 -0.16 -8.95
C GLU A 157 9.38 -0.53 -7.84
N LEU A 158 9.62 0.35 -6.86
CA LEU A 158 10.37 0.01 -5.64
C LEU A 158 9.67 -1.12 -4.85
N GLY A 159 8.34 -1.23 -4.97
CA GLY A 159 7.58 -2.37 -4.45
C GLY A 159 8.01 -3.70 -5.10
N ASN A 160 8.31 -3.71 -6.40
CA ASN A 160 8.82 -4.90 -7.09
C ASN A 160 10.20 -5.29 -6.54
N MET A 161 11.06 -4.31 -6.26
CA MET A 161 12.37 -4.56 -5.63
C MET A 161 12.22 -5.13 -4.22
N LEU A 162 11.26 -4.61 -3.44
CA LEU A 162 10.93 -5.16 -2.12
C LEU A 162 10.49 -6.63 -2.21
N VAL A 163 9.64 -6.96 -3.18
CA VAL A 163 9.20 -8.35 -3.42
C VAL A 163 10.39 -9.25 -3.77
N LYS A 164 11.27 -8.82 -4.68
CA LYS A 164 12.50 -9.55 -5.05
C LYS A 164 13.42 -9.74 -3.85
N LEU A 165 13.62 -8.69 -3.04
CA LEU A 165 14.43 -8.73 -1.82
C LEU A 165 13.83 -9.67 -0.77
N SER A 166 12.51 -9.62 -0.57
CA SER A 166 11.78 -10.52 0.34
C SER A 166 11.91 -11.99 -0.06
N ALA A 167 11.88 -12.27 -1.37
CA ALA A 167 12.14 -13.62 -1.90
C ALA A 167 13.59 -14.06 -1.60
N CYS A 168 14.57 -13.17 -1.76
CA CYS A 168 15.97 -13.46 -1.41
C CYS A 168 16.13 -13.77 0.09
N TYR A 169 15.53 -12.98 0.98
CA TYR A 169 15.53 -13.27 2.42
C TYR A 169 14.89 -14.63 2.73
N THR A 170 13.79 -14.97 2.05
CA THR A 170 13.10 -16.26 2.23
C THR A 170 13.99 -17.43 1.84
N GLN A 171 14.61 -17.35 0.67
CA GLN A 171 15.53 -18.37 0.19
C GLN A 171 16.78 -18.48 1.07
N ALA A 172 17.31 -17.34 1.53
CA ALA A 172 18.43 -17.33 2.46
C ALA A 172 18.09 -18.04 3.78
N ARG A 173 16.92 -17.77 4.38
CA ARG A 173 16.45 -18.47 5.59
C ARG A 173 16.32 -19.99 5.38
N GLN A 174 15.83 -20.41 4.21
CA GLN A 174 15.74 -21.84 3.85
C GLN A 174 17.13 -22.50 3.77
N LEU A 175 18.10 -21.85 3.12
CA LEU A 175 19.46 -22.37 3.01
C LEU A 175 20.20 -22.42 4.36
N MET A 176 19.84 -21.57 5.31
CA MET A 176 20.40 -21.54 6.67
C MET A 176 19.79 -22.60 7.61
N GLY A 177 18.79 -23.36 7.17
CA GLY A 177 18.02 -24.24 8.07
C GLY A 177 17.21 -23.49 9.13
N LYS A 178 17.08 -22.16 8.98
CA LYS A 178 16.28 -21.26 9.83
C LYS A 178 14.89 -21.02 9.24
N ALA A 179 14.51 -21.78 8.22
CA ALA A 179 13.12 -21.82 7.81
C ALA A 179 12.32 -22.35 9.00
N GLU A 180 11.44 -21.52 9.55
CA GLU A 180 10.33 -22.05 10.33
C GLU A 180 9.59 -22.98 9.38
N GLU A 181 9.80 -24.29 9.54
CA GLU A 181 8.99 -25.29 8.88
C GLU A 181 7.53 -24.90 9.16
N ALA A 182 6.73 -24.85 8.10
CA ALA A 182 5.30 -25.00 8.29
C ALA A 182 5.15 -26.38 8.95
N LYS A 183 5.20 -26.43 10.29
CA LYS A 183 4.68 -27.57 11.02
C LYS A 183 3.30 -27.73 10.44
N GLU A 184 3.06 -28.88 9.80
CA GLU A 184 1.74 -29.25 9.31
C GLU A 184 0.77 -28.84 10.42
N VAL A 185 -0.10 -27.89 10.10
CA VAL A 185 -1.27 -27.67 10.94
C VAL A 185 -1.97 -29.00 10.85
N ILE A 186 -1.80 -29.80 11.90
CA ILE A 186 -2.47 -31.09 12.06
C ILE A 186 -3.93 -30.83 11.74
N GLU A 187 -4.37 -31.30 10.58
CA GLU A 187 -5.78 -31.41 10.25
C GLU A 187 -6.42 -32.24 11.37
N GLY A 188 -7.20 -31.60 12.24
CA GLY A 188 -7.97 -32.31 13.25
C GLY A 188 -8.00 -31.72 14.66
N GLY A 189 -7.30 -30.63 14.97
CA GLY A 189 -7.36 -30.01 16.29
C GLY A 189 -7.86 -28.57 16.24
N ARG A 190 -9.10 -28.30 16.69
CA ARG A 190 -9.50 -26.96 17.17
C ARG A 190 -8.66 -26.60 18.40
N GLN A 191 -7.37 -26.32 18.23
CA GLN A 191 -6.61 -25.65 19.27
C GLN A 191 -7.12 -24.22 19.36
N ASN A 192 -7.65 -23.84 20.52
CA ASN A 192 -8.05 -22.47 20.83
C ASN A 192 -6.81 -21.57 20.85
N PHE A 193 -6.37 -21.10 19.70
CA PHE A 193 -5.31 -20.10 19.62
C PHE A 193 -5.89 -18.73 20.01
N GLN A 194 -5.26 -18.06 20.98
CA GLN A 194 -5.65 -16.71 21.36
C GLN A 194 -5.13 -15.73 20.30
N ARG A 195 -6.05 -15.19 19.49
CA ARG A 195 -5.71 -14.18 18.48
C ARG A 195 -5.68 -12.79 19.09
N THR A 196 -4.53 -12.12 19.03
CA THR A 196 -4.38 -10.70 19.35
C THR A 196 -4.23 -9.88 18.05
N THR A 197 -4.67 -8.63 18.06
CA THR A 197 -4.53 -7.73 16.90
C THR A 197 -4.32 -6.32 17.40
N THR A 198 -3.17 -5.73 17.03
CA THR A 198 -2.80 -4.36 17.41
C THR A 198 -2.60 -3.52 16.16
N LYS A 199 -2.99 -2.24 16.20
CA LYS A 199 -2.84 -1.28 15.10
C LYS A 199 -1.89 -0.17 15.50
N TYR A 200 -1.02 0.22 14.58
CA TYR A 200 -0.04 1.28 14.78
C TYR A 200 -0.17 2.33 13.67
N TRP A 201 0.09 3.59 14.01
CA TRP A 201 0.28 4.63 13.02
C TRP A 201 1.75 4.66 12.61
N VAL A 202 2.00 4.63 11.30
CA VAL A 202 3.34 4.75 10.72
C VAL A 202 3.39 6.04 9.92
N LYS A 203 4.43 6.85 10.11
CA LYS A 203 4.60 8.07 9.32
C LYS A 203 4.85 7.69 7.86
N GLN A 204 4.35 8.50 6.93
CA GLN A 204 4.47 8.22 5.50
C GLN A 204 5.93 8.05 5.04
N GLU A 205 6.85 8.83 5.61
CA GLU A 205 8.29 8.75 5.36
C GLU A 205 8.92 7.40 5.78
N ASP A 206 8.36 6.75 6.80
CA ASP A 206 8.91 5.50 7.36
C ASP A 206 8.32 4.25 6.71
N ILE A 207 7.34 4.36 5.79
CA ILE A 207 6.62 3.20 5.23
C ILE A 207 7.60 2.18 4.62
N MET A 208 8.52 2.62 3.76
CA MET A 208 9.48 1.72 3.12
C MET A 208 10.43 1.10 4.14
N ARG A 209 10.88 1.87 5.14
CA ARG A 209 11.74 1.39 6.22
C ARG A 209 11.07 0.28 7.02
N VAL A 210 9.79 0.46 7.39
CA VAL A 210 9.04 -0.56 8.12
C VAL A 210 8.82 -1.79 7.23
N LYS A 211 8.48 -1.62 5.95
CA LYS A 211 8.33 -2.72 4.99
C LYS A 211 9.60 -3.54 4.84
N THR A 212 10.76 -2.89 4.69
CA THR A 212 12.05 -3.59 4.54
C THR A 212 12.45 -4.31 5.82
N LEU A 213 12.22 -3.73 7.01
CA LEU A 213 12.45 -4.39 8.29
C LEU A 213 11.57 -5.65 8.47
N ILE A 214 10.29 -5.58 8.09
CA ILE A 214 9.40 -6.74 8.16
C ILE A 214 9.83 -7.83 7.16
N ALA A 215 10.23 -7.45 5.95
CA ALA A 215 10.64 -8.38 4.88
C ALA A 215 11.83 -9.28 5.28
N LYS A 216 12.67 -8.83 6.22
CA LYS A 216 13.76 -9.63 6.83
C LYS A 216 13.26 -10.87 7.56
N HIS A 217 12.04 -10.83 8.07
CA HIS A 217 11.46 -11.89 8.91
C HIS A 217 10.29 -12.60 8.23
N LEU A 218 9.41 -11.84 7.55
CA LEU A 218 8.19 -12.35 6.94
C LEU A 218 8.19 -12.10 5.42
N PRO A 219 7.89 -13.11 4.59
CA PRO A 219 7.79 -12.90 3.15
C PRO A 219 6.61 -12.01 2.80
N VAL A 220 6.79 -11.17 1.78
CA VAL A 220 5.69 -10.44 1.13
C VAL A 220 4.76 -11.45 0.48
N ASN A 221 3.49 -11.42 0.89
CA ASN A 221 2.44 -12.26 0.32
C ASN A 221 1.82 -11.55 -0.89
N ILE A 222 2.11 -12.07 -2.07
CA ILE A 222 1.61 -11.53 -3.33
C ILE A 222 0.24 -12.15 -3.61
N PHE A 223 -0.82 -11.36 -3.52
CA PHE A 223 -2.15 -11.75 -3.95
C PHE A 223 -2.24 -11.66 -5.49
N THR A 224 -1.66 -12.62 -6.21
CA THR A 224 -1.86 -12.70 -7.67
C THR A 224 -3.24 -13.26 -7.99
N SER A 225 -4.09 -12.44 -8.60
CA SER A 225 -5.21 -12.98 -9.38
C SER A 225 -4.64 -13.76 -10.55
N LYS A 226 -4.95 -15.06 -10.65
CA LYS A 226 -4.47 -15.96 -11.71
C LYS A 226 -4.87 -15.51 -13.14
N SER A 227 -5.67 -14.45 -13.29
CA SER A 227 -6.27 -14.03 -14.57
C SER A 227 -5.66 -12.80 -15.24
N ALA A 228 -4.61 -12.17 -14.71
CA ALA A 228 -3.97 -11.04 -15.38
C ALA A 228 -3.15 -11.53 -16.59
N ARG A 229 -3.79 -11.57 -17.78
CA ARG A 229 -3.17 -11.94 -19.07
C ARG A 229 -2.06 -10.97 -19.51
N PHE A 230 -1.97 -9.80 -18.90
CA PHE A 230 -0.87 -8.84 -19.07
C PHE A 230 -0.13 -8.72 -17.74
N ARG A 231 1.10 -9.25 -17.69
CA ARG A 231 2.01 -9.11 -16.55
C ARG A 231 2.59 -7.70 -16.54
N THR A 232 1.83 -6.72 -16.06
CA THR A 232 2.41 -5.46 -15.58
C THR A 232 2.66 -5.62 -14.08
N GLU A 233 3.84 -6.16 -13.78
CA GLU A 233 4.60 -6.04 -12.53
C GLU A 233 3.90 -6.37 -11.19
N GLN A 234 4.43 -7.38 -10.51
CA GLN A 234 4.02 -7.78 -9.16
C GLN A 234 4.48 -6.73 -8.14
N THR A 235 3.70 -5.66 -7.98
CA THR A 235 3.92 -4.71 -6.90
C THR A 235 3.64 -5.38 -5.55
N ASP A 236 4.27 -4.88 -4.50
CA ASP A 236 4.13 -5.38 -3.14
C ASP A 236 2.75 -5.06 -2.52
N SER A 237 1.93 -4.26 -3.21
CA SER A 237 0.74 -3.64 -2.63
C SER A 237 -0.49 -3.89 -3.50
N ALA A 238 -1.57 -4.34 -2.89
CA ALA A 238 -2.87 -4.51 -3.56
C ALA A 238 -3.82 -3.36 -3.21
N TYR A 239 -4.46 -2.76 -4.21
CA TYR A 239 -5.51 -1.76 -3.98
C TYR A 239 -6.79 -2.44 -3.47
N ILE A 240 -7.34 -1.90 -2.39
CA ILE A 240 -8.56 -2.37 -1.75
C ILE A 240 -9.51 -1.18 -1.60
N SER A 241 -10.72 -1.34 -2.11
CA SER A 241 -11.83 -0.41 -1.90
C SER A 241 -12.88 -1.07 -1.01
N SER A 242 -13.50 -0.32 -0.12
CA SER A 242 -14.62 -0.80 0.69
C SER A 242 -15.64 0.32 0.87
N CYS A 243 -16.87 0.09 0.43
CA CYS A 243 -18.00 0.97 0.64
C CYS A 243 -18.78 0.50 1.86
N TYR A 244 -18.84 1.34 2.90
CA TYR A 244 -19.64 1.10 4.11
C TYR A 244 -21.06 1.60 3.91
N TYR A 245 -21.99 0.81 4.44
CA TYR A 245 -23.41 1.08 4.39
C TYR A 245 -23.88 1.48 5.78
N ASP A 246 -24.70 2.52 5.84
CA ASP A 246 -25.37 3.01 7.03
C ASP A 246 -26.66 3.72 6.59
N ASN A 247 -27.54 4.05 7.53
CA ASN A 247 -28.66 4.94 7.25
C ASN A 247 -28.15 6.40 7.32
N PRO A 248 -28.22 7.20 6.22
CA PRO A 248 -27.66 8.55 6.22
C PRO A 248 -28.33 9.52 7.20
N ASP A 249 -29.58 9.27 7.58
CA ASP A 249 -30.34 10.13 8.48
C ASP A 249 -30.03 9.83 9.94
N THR A 250 -29.77 8.56 10.29
CA THR A 250 -29.60 8.12 11.69
C THR A 250 -28.18 7.76 12.06
N MET A 251 -27.34 7.34 11.11
CA MET A 251 -25.97 6.83 11.33
C MET A 251 -25.91 5.75 12.42
N GLU A 252 -26.94 4.90 12.49
CA GLU A 252 -27.14 3.98 13.59
C GLU A 252 -26.07 2.89 13.67
N LEU A 253 -25.54 2.42 12.54
CA LEU A 253 -24.47 1.44 12.53
C LEU A 253 -23.17 2.08 13.01
N TYR A 254 -22.86 3.29 12.56
CA TYR A 254 -21.72 4.08 13.03
C TYR A 254 -21.78 4.29 14.55
N GLU A 255 -22.90 4.77 15.08
CA GLU A 255 -23.07 5.03 16.52
C GLU A 255 -22.91 3.75 17.35
N GLY A 256 -23.54 2.64 16.91
CA GLY A 256 -23.38 1.35 17.58
C GLY A 256 -21.92 0.87 17.59
N ARG A 257 -21.20 1.03 16.47
CA ARG A 257 -19.77 0.67 16.36
C ARG A 257 -18.86 1.58 17.17
N LEU A 258 -19.18 2.87 17.27
CA LEU A 258 -18.43 3.84 18.06
C LEU A 258 -18.57 3.57 19.55
N ARG A 259 -19.80 3.33 20.01
CA ARG A 259 -20.13 3.02 21.41
C ARG A 259 -19.78 1.58 21.81
N LYS A 260 -19.48 0.72 20.83
CA LYS A 260 -19.21 -0.70 21.02
C LYS A 260 -20.38 -1.43 21.70
N THR A 261 -21.61 -1.14 21.27
CA THR A 261 -22.77 -1.83 21.81
C THR A 261 -22.74 -3.32 21.42
N GLN A 262 -23.16 -4.19 22.34
CA GLN A 262 -23.33 -5.62 22.07
C GLN A 262 -24.18 -5.84 20.82
N GLY A 263 -23.65 -6.62 19.87
CA GLY A 263 -24.32 -6.91 18.59
C GLY A 263 -24.13 -5.85 17.51
N ALA A 264 -23.43 -4.73 17.77
CA ALA A 264 -23.24 -3.67 16.77
C ALA A 264 -22.54 -4.19 15.51
N ILE A 265 -23.20 -4.04 14.36
CA ILE A 265 -22.69 -4.50 13.08
C ILE A 265 -21.98 -3.39 12.31
N ALA A 266 -21.02 -3.76 11.47
CA ALA A 266 -20.52 -2.95 10.38
C ALA A 266 -20.67 -3.73 9.09
N LEU A 267 -21.41 -3.19 8.13
CA LEU A 267 -21.66 -3.80 6.83
C LEU A 267 -20.90 -3.03 5.75
N ARG A 268 -20.21 -3.76 4.87
CA ARG A 268 -19.46 -3.16 3.77
C ARG A 268 -19.34 -4.06 2.54
N PHE A 269 -19.27 -3.44 1.39
CA PHE A 269 -19.01 -4.08 0.11
C PHE A 269 -17.56 -3.79 -0.27
N ARG A 270 -16.76 -4.84 -0.43
CA ARG A 270 -15.32 -4.75 -0.64
C ARG A 270 -14.92 -5.29 -1.99
N GLU A 271 -14.08 -4.52 -2.66
CA GLU A 271 -13.44 -4.88 -3.92
C GLU A 271 -11.92 -4.96 -3.73
N TYR A 272 -11.30 -5.94 -4.39
CA TYR A 272 -9.85 -6.00 -4.56
C TYR A 272 -9.55 -5.68 -6.03
N ALA A 273 -8.54 -4.85 -6.29
CA ALA A 273 -8.18 -4.51 -7.67
C ALA A 273 -7.89 -5.76 -8.51
N GLY A 274 -8.48 -5.81 -9.71
CA GLY A 274 -8.41 -6.98 -10.60
C GLY A 274 -9.22 -8.20 -10.14
N GLY A 275 -10.01 -8.05 -9.07
CA GLY A 275 -11.00 -9.03 -8.63
C GLY A 275 -12.21 -9.06 -9.55
N LYS A 276 -12.83 -10.24 -9.68
CA LYS A 276 -14.06 -10.41 -10.45
C LYS A 276 -15.33 -10.29 -9.61
N GLU A 277 -15.18 -10.24 -8.30
CA GLU A 277 -16.25 -10.40 -7.33
C GLU A 277 -16.19 -9.29 -6.29
N ILE A 278 -17.37 -8.94 -5.77
CA ILE A 278 -17.55 -8.02 -4.66
C ILE A 278 -17.83 -8.84 -3.40
N PHE A 279 -17.04 -8.62 -2.36
CA PHE A 279 -17.24 -9.27 -1.07
C PHE A 279 -18.17 -8.45 -0.20
N VAL A 280 -19.32 -9.00 0.15
CA VAL A 280 -20.21 -8.44 1.17
C VAL A 280 -19.72 -8.93 2.52
N GLU A 281 -19.19 -8.03 3.34
CA GLU A 281 -18.59 -8.37 4.64
C GLU A 281 -19.41 -7.76 5.79
N ARG A 282 -19.73 -8.57 6.79
CA ARG A 282 -20.34 -8.14 8.05
C ARG A 282 -19.38 -8.37 9.21
N LYS A 283 -19.24 -7.37 10.08
CA LYS A 283 -18.55 -7.51 11.36
C LYS A 283 -19.49 -7.26 12.50
N THR A 284 -19.67 -8.24 13.37
CA THR A 284 -20.54 -8.12 14.55
C THR A 284 -19.69 -7.93 15.79
N HIS A 285 -19.93 -6.84 16.53
CA HIS A 285 -19.28 -6.64 17.82
C HIS A 285 -19.87 -7.60 18.85
N ILE A 286 -18.99 -8.25 19.60
CA ILE A 286 -19.35 -9.04 20.77
C ILE A 286 -18.50 -8.54 21.93
N GLU A 287 -19.16 -8.19 23.01
CA GLU A 287 -18.56 -7.80 24.27
C GLU A 287 -18.01 -9.05 24.96
N SER A 288 -16.69 -9.08 25.11
CA SER A 288 -15.96 -10.27 25.58
C SER A 288 -16.32 -10.67 27.00
N TRP A 289 -16.83 -9.75 27.83
CA TRP A 289 -17.20 -10.03 29.22
C TRP A 289 -18.59 -10.69 29.36
N VAL A 290 -19.48 -10.55 28.37
CA VAL A 290 -20.84 -11.11 28.39
C VAL A 290 -20.85 -12.58 27.98
N THR A 291 -20.07 -12.93 26.96
CA THR A 291 -20.14 -14.25 26.30
C THR A 291 -18.81 -15.00 26.26
N GLY A 292 -17.69 -14.35 26.62
CA GLY A 292 -16.35 -14.90 26.40
C GLY A 292 -15.94 -14.99 24.93
N ALA A 293 -16.83 -14.62 23.99
CA ALA A 293 -16.62 -14.80 22.55
C ALA A 293 -15.99 -13.56 21.90
N ALA A 294 -15.18 -13.79 20.87
CA ALA A 294 -14.56 -12.74 20.08
C ALA A 294 -15.56 -12.16 19.04
N SER A 295 -15.37 -10.90 18.67
CA SER A 295 -16.13 -10.28 17.57
C SER A 295 -16.01 -11.11 16.28
N ILE A 296 -17.14 -11.32 15.62
CA ILE A 296 -17.27 -12.22 14.46
C ILE A 296 -17.10 -11.42 13.17
N LYS A 297 -16.38 -11.98 12.19
CA LYS A 297 -16.28 -11.45 10.82
C LYS A 297 -16.71 -12.53 9.85
N GLU A 298 -17.76 -12.26 9.08
CA GLU A 298 -18.27 -13.16 8.05
C GLU A 298 -18.35 -12.45 6.72
N ARG A 299 -18.38 -13.20 5.63
CA ARG A 299 -18.50 -12.65 4.28
C ARG A 299 -19.04 -13.67 3.28
N PHE A 300 -19.67 -13.16 2.23
CA PHE A 300 -19.94 -13.90 1.00
C PHE A 300 -19.52 -13.05 -0.21
N ASP A 301 -19.45 -13.67 -1.37
CA ASP A 301 -19.09 -13.03 -2.64
C ASP A 301 -20.31 -12.88 -3.54
N LEU A 302 -20.38 -11.78 -4.29
CA LEU A 302 -21.37 -11.51 -5.35
C LEU A 302 -20.66 -11.12 -6.64
N ASP A 303 -21.31 -11.38 -7.77
CA ASP A 303 -20.85 -10.85 -9.05
C ASP A 303 -21.26 -9.36 -9.15
N PRO A 304 -20.46 -8.48 -9.78
CA PRO A 304 -20.74 -7.05 -9.82
C PRO A 304 -22.11 -6.69 -10.41
N SER A 305 -22.63 -7.50 -11.33
CA SER A 305 -23.98 -7.36 -11.91
C SER A 305 -25.09 -7.51 -10.86
N ASP A 306 -24.88 -8.38 -9.87
CA ASP A 306 -25.91 -8.83 -8.94
C ASP A 306 -25.98 -7.92 -7.69
N VAL A 307 -24.98 -7.04 -7.51
CA VAL A 307 -24.87 -6.17 -6.32
C VAL A 307 -26.10 -5.27 -6.16
N PHE A 308 -26.54 -4.61 -7.23
CA PHE A 308 -27.69 -3.71 -7.15
C PHE A 308 -29.00 -4.46 -6.91
N ASP A 309 -29.14 -5.64 -7.51
CA ASP A 309 -30.34 -6.46 -7.32
C ASP A 309 -30.39 -7.05 -5.90
N PHE A 310 -29.23 -7.39 -5.34
CA PHE A 310 -29.11 -7.78 -3.94
C PHE A 310 -29.54 -6.65 -3.00
N ILE A 311 -29.03 -5.43 -3.20
CA ILE A 311 -29.37 -4.27 -2.36
C ILE A 311 -30.86 -3.92 -2.44
N ARG A 312 -31.47 -4.09 -3.63
CA ARG A 312 -32.90 -3.81 -3.85
C ARG A 312 -33.84 -4.93 -3.37
N GLY A 313 -33.33 -6.10 -2.99
CA GLY A 313 -34.16 -7.26 -2.64
C GLY A 313 -34.76 -8.01 -3.84
N THR A 314 -34.32 -7.68 -5.06
CA THR A 314 -34.77 -8.37 -6.29
C THR A 314 -33.97 -9.64 -6.55
N TYR A 315 -32.70 -9.70 -6.11
CA TYR A 315 -31.89 -10.92 -6.16
C TYR A 315 -32.33 -11.89 -5.06
N LYS A 316 -32.82 -13.07 -5.46
CA LYS A 316 -33.46 -14.04 -4.57
C LYS A 316 -32.47 -15.06 -3.99
N THR A 317 -32.83 -15.62 -2.84
CA THR A 317 -32.03 -16.64 -2.17
C THR A 317 -31.84 -17.87 -3.05
N GLU A 318 -32.85 -18.26 -3.83
CA GLU A 318 -32.79 -19.41 -4.73
C GLU A 318 -31.72 -19.24 -5.81
N ASP A 319 -31.61 -18.05 -6.38
CA ASP A 319 -30.59 -17.72 -7.39
C ASP A 319 -29.19 -17.75 -6.78
N PHE A 320 -29.05 -17.23 -5.57
CA PHE A 320 -27.79 -17.29 -4.82
C PHE A 320 -27.38 -18.74 -4.52
N ILE A 321 -28.30 -19.59 -4.04
CA ILE A 321 -28.06 -21.02 -3.81
C ILE A 321 -27.62 -21.71 -5.10
N LYS A 322 -28.31 -21.44 -6.22
CA LYS A 322 -27.97 -22.00 -7.53
C LYS A 322 -26.54 -21.64 -7.92
N ARG A 323 -26.15 -20.38 -7.77
CA ARG A 323 -24.77 -19.90 -8.02
C ARG A 323 -23.74 -20.61 -7.15
N LEU A 324 -24.02 -20.82 -5.86
CA LEU A 324 -23.09 -21.54 -4.97
C LEU A 324 -22.94 -23.02 -5.33
N LYS A 325 -24.02 -23.67 -5.77
CA LYS A 325 -24.01 -25.06 -6.26
C LYS A 325 -23.21 -25.20 -7.56
N GLU A 326 -23.38 -24.28 -8.51
CA GLU A 326 -22.59 -24.24 -9.76
C GLU A 326 -21.09 -24.08 -9.49
N ARG A 327 -20.73 -23.35 -8.41
CA ARG A 327 -19.36 -23.18 -7.92
C ARG A 327 -18.85 -24.35 -7.08
N LYS A 328 -19.62 -25.42 -6.92
CA LYS A 328 -19.26 -26.65 -6.18
C LYS A 328 -18.84 -26.39 -4.72
N LYS A 329 -19.49 -25.44 -4.03
CA LYS A 329 -19.30 -25.26 -2.58
C LYS A 329 -19.94 -26.42 -1.79
N SER A 330 -19.44 -26.69 -0.58
CA SER A 330 -20.01 -27.73 0.30
C SER A 330 -21.40 -27.35 0.81
N GLU A 331 -22.21 -28.33 1.24
CA GLU A 331 -23.55 -28.04 1.76
C GLU A 331 -23.52 -27.17 3.03
N GLU A 332 -22.50 -27.36 3.89
CA GLU A 332 -22.29 -26.56 5.09
C GLU A 332 -21.93 -25.11 4.73
N ASP A 333 -20.99 -24.90 3.80
CA ASP A 333 -20.63 -23.55 3.33
C ASP A 333 -21.81 -22.82 2.66
N ILE A 334 -22.65 -23.56 1.93
CA ILE A 334 -23.86 -23.01 1.31
C ILE A 334 -24.81 -22.51 2.39
N LYS A 335 -25.07 -23.32 3.42
CA LYS A 335 -25.97 -22.96 4.52
C LYS A 335 -25.51 -21.71 5.25
N ASP A 336 -24.23 -21.62 5.59
CA ASP A 336 -23.65 -20.47 6.28
C ASP A 336 -23.68 -19.21 5.41
N ALA A 337 -23.34 -19.33 4.11
CA ALA A 337 -23.38 -18.22 3.18
C ALA A 337 -24.81 -17.70 2.95
N VAL A 338 -25.80 -18.60 2.83
CA VAL A 338 -27.22 -18.25 2.66
C VAL A 338 -27.74 -17.53 3.89
N LYS A 339 -27.45 -18.04 5.09
CA LYS A 339 -27.84 -17.37 6.34
C LYS A 339 -27.31 -15.94 6.38
N LEU A 340 -26.03 -15.74 6.09
CA LEU A 340 -25.43 -14.40 6.06
C LEU A 340 -26.02 -13.52 4.96
N PHE A 341 -26.32 -14.08 3.79
CA PHE A 341 -26.93 -13.37 2.67
C PHE A 341 -28.29 -12.80 3.05
N GLU A 342 -29.17 -13.64 3.62
CA GLU A 342 -30.51 -13.24 4.05
C GLU A 342 -30.46 -12.21 5.17
N GLU A 343 -29.62 -12.43 6.19
CA GLU A 343 -29.45 -11.49 7.29
C GLU A 343 -28.90 -10.13 6.81
N ALA A 344 -27.95 -10.13 5.87
CA ALA A 344 -27.40 -8.89 5.32
C ALA A 344 -28.43 -8.14 4.46
N GLN A 345 -29.19 -8.84 3.61
CA GLN A 345 -30.23 -8.23 2.79
C GLN A 345 -31.37 -7.66 3.64
N TYR A 346 -31.81 -8.43 4.64
CA TYR A 346 -32.82 -7.99 5.61
C TYR A 346 -32.39 -6.70 6.30
N VAL A 347 -31.17 -6.66 6.82
CA VAL A 347 -30.63 -5.46 7.49
C VAL A 347 -30.59 -4.26 6.54
N ILE A 348 -30.13 -4.42 5.29
CA ILE A 348 -30.09 -3.32 4.31
C ILE A 348 -31.49 -2.74 4.09
N LEU A 349 -32.50 -3.60 3.89
CA LEU A 349 -33.86 -3.18 3.57
C LEU A 349 -34.60 -2.60 4.78
N GLN A 350 -34.52 -3.25 5.94
CA GLN A 350 -35.25 -2.82 7.13
C GLN A 350 -34.72 -1.50 7.69
N HIS A 351 -33.41 -1.31 7.64
CA HIS A 351 -32.75 -0.12 8.18
C HIS A 351 -32.53 0.97 7.13
N ASN A 352 -33.00 0.76 5.88
CA ASN A 352 -32.80 1.68 4.75
C ASN A 352 -31.33 2.08 4.56
N LEU A 353 -30.42 1.09 4.60
CA LEU A 353 -29.00 1.37 4.52
C LEU A 353 -28.59 1.77 3.10
N LEU A 354 -27.81 2.84 2.99
CA LEU A 354 -27.28 3.37 1.75
C LEU A 354 -25.75 3.47 1.78
N PRO A 355 -25.09 3.48 0.60
CA PRO A 355 -23.67 3.77 0.50
C PRO A 355 -23.33 5.10 1.16
N THR A 356 -22.58 5.08 2.27
CA THR A 356 -22.35 6.27 3.10
C THR A 356 -20.88 6.70 3.08
N MET A 357 -19.94 5.76 3.10
CA MET A 357 -18.51 6.08 3.13
C MET A 357 -17.68 5.05 2.36
N THR A 358 -16.86 5.54 1.42
CA THR A 358 -15.87 4.72 0.72
C THR A 358 -14.50 4.89 1.36
N THR A 359 -13.87 3.78 1.73
CA THR A 359 -12.47 3.73 2.15
C THR A 359 -11.65 3.04 1.06
N ALA A 360 -10.56 3.65 0.65
CA ALA A 360 -9.63 3.10 -0.34
C ALA A 360 -8.20 3.16 0.20
N TYR A 361 -7.44 2.08 0.02
CA TYR A 361 -6.05 2.02 0.45
C TYR A 361 -5.28 0.93 -0.31
N TYR A 362 -3.96 1.10 -0.40
CA TYR A 362 -3.04 0.06 -0.84
C TYR A 362 -2.60 -0.75 0.38
N ARG A 363 -2.53 -2.07 0.22
CA ARG A 363 -2.16 -3.00 1.30
C ARG A 363 -1.03 -3.91 0.89
N THR A 364 0.04 -3.93 1.69
CA THR A 364 1.09 -4.96 1.63
C THR A 364 0.85 -5.98 2.73
N ALA A 365 0.84 -7.26 2.42
CA ALA A 365 0.74 -8.33 3.43
C ALA A 365 2.06 -9.07 3.56
N PHE A 366 2.42 -9.41 4.79
CA PHE A 366 3.62 -10.18 5.12
C PHE A 366 3.23 -11.39 5.96
N GLN A 367 3.51 -12.59 5.46
CA GLN A 367 3.15 -13.83 6.12
C GLN A 367 3.97 -15.00 5.56
N ILE A 368 4.51 -15.85 6.45
CA ILE A 368 5.09 -17.14 6.08
C ILE A 368 3.95 -18.09 5.64
N PRO A 369 4.00 -18.69 4.44
CA PRO A 369 2.99 -19.66 3.99
C PRO A 369 2.81 -20.81 5.00
N GLY A 370 1.56 -21.16 5.31
CA GLY A 370 1.25 -22.23 6.28
C GLY A 370 1.40 -21.85 7.75
N ASN A 371 2.05 -20.71 8.07
CA ASN A 371 2.25 -20.25 9.44
C ASN A 371 1.32 -19.08 9.78
N ALA A 372 0.61 -19.20 10.91
CA ALA A 372 -0.36 -18.21 11.38
C ALA A 372 0.10 -17.45 12.64
N ASN A 373 1.30 -17.71 13.14
CA ASN A 373 1.80 -17.16 14.41
C ASN A 373 1.93 -15.64 14.35
N VAL A 374 2.53 -15.12 13.27
CA VAL A 374 2.67 -13.69 13.05
C VAL A 374 2.27 -13.35 11.62
N ARG A 375 1.35 -12.39 11.48
CA ARG A 375 0.92 -11.82 10.19
C ARG A 375 0.91 -10.31 10.30
N ILE A 376 1.59 -9.64 9.39
CA ILE A 376 1.63 -8.18 9.37
C ILE A 376 1.01 -7.70 8.06
N SER A 377 0.26 -6.60 8.12
CA SER A 377 -0.08 -5.86 6.92
C SER A 377 0.05 -4.38 7.15
N ILE A 378 0.60 -3.70 6.16
CA ILE A 378 0.74 -2.24 6.09
C ILE A 378 -0.27 -1.72 5.09
#